data_AF-A0A2U8VPF2-F1
#
_entry.id   AF-A0A2U8VPF2-F1
#
_cell.length_a   1.000
_cell.length_b   1.000
_cell.length_c   1.000
_cell.angle_alpha   90.00
_cell.angle_beta   90.00
_cell.angle_gamma   90.00
#
_symmetry.space_group_name_H-M   'P 1'
#
loop_
_entity.id
_entity.type
_entity.pdbx_description
1 polymer ?
#
loop_
_entity_poly.entity_id
_entity_poly.type
_entity_poly.pdbx_seq_one_letter_code
_entity_poly.pdbx_strand_id
1 'polypeptide(L)'
;MLCAAIGMRRSEAYSIKTERIVGDLRCVTIGQKTEASEREIPLPSVVLPFLPAKITGPLFKKDLKNPGRETLRSIRRLGIKDPDACIHGLRHRAADRLRNAKVNEQRCHDSMRFAILGHENKTVVESYGKGYPMWEIIPWIDQIGY
;
A
#
# COMPACT_ATOMS: atom_id res chain seq x y z
N MET A 1 -1.07 -7.16 -6.60
CA MET A 1 -0.39 -5.92 -7.00
C MET A 1 -0.44 -4.87 -5.90
N LEU A 2 -1.61 -4.38 -5.46
CA LEU A 2 -1.70 -3.37 -4.38
C LEU A 2 -0.87 -3.69 -3.12
N CYS A 3 -0.99 -4.90 -2.56
CA CYS A 3 -0.18 -5.29 -1.39
C CYS A 3 1.33 -5.30 -1.64
N ALA A 4 1.77 -5.58 -2.88
CA ALA A 4 3.18 -5.63 -3.25
C ALA A 4 3.75 -4.23 -3.56
N ALA A 5 2.97 -3.38 -4.22
CA ALA A 5 3.38 -2.04 -4.63
C ALA A 5 3.26 -0.99 -3.53
N ILE A 6 2.37 -1.19 -2.55
CA ILE A 6 2.10 -0.21 -1.49
C ILE A 6 2.49 -0.78 -0.11
N GLY A 7 2.60 -2.09 0.03
CA GLY A 7 2.84 -2.74 1.33
C GLY A 7 1.60 -2.81 2.22
N MET A 8 0.40 -2.57 1.68
CA MET A 8 -0.84 -2.68 2.46
C MET A 8 -1.14 -4.13 2.88
N ARG A 9 -1.78 -4.30 4.03
CA ARG A 9 -2.29 -5.61 4.48
C ARG A 9 -3.37 -6.10 3.52
N ARG A 10 -3.58 -7.41 3.43
CA ARG A 10 -4.64 -7.98 2.58
C ARG A 10 -6.00 -7.35 2.86
N SER A 11 -6.40 -7.27 4.12
CA SER A 11 -7.69 -6.68 4.52
C SER A 11 -7.83 -5.21 4.13
N GLU A 12 -6.72 -4.45 4.14
CA GLU A 12 -6.69 -3.04 3.71
C GLU A 12 -6.98 -2.90 2.22
N ALA A 13 -6.49 -3.81 1.38
CA ALA A 13 -6.83 -3.80 -0.05
C ALA A 13 -8.35 -3.98 -0.27
N TYR A 14 -8.99 -4.84 0.53
CA TYR A 14 -10.44 -5.07 0.47
C TYR A 14 -11.27 -3.94 1.10
N SER A 15 -10.64 -3.03 1.85
CA SER A 15 -11.33 -1.89 2.46
C SER A 15 -11.42 -0.68 1.55
N ILE A 16 -10.75 -0.69 0.39
CA ILE A 16 -10.79 0.41 -0.58
C ILE A 16 -12.20 0.50 -1.17
N LYS A 17 -12.88 1.62 -0.87
CA LYS A 17 -14.26 1.89 -1.30
C LYS A 17 -14.37 3.03 -2.30
N THR A 18 -13.54 4.04 -2.15
CA THR A 18 -13.57 5.23 -2.98
C THR A 18 -12.15 5.77 -3.09
N GLU A 19 -11.91 6.53 -4.14
CA GLU A 19 -10.71 7.35 -4.25
C GLU A 19 -11.05 8.83 -4.10
N ARG A 20 -10.03 9.60 -3.74
CA ARG A 20 -10.01 11.06 -3.77
C ARG A 20 -8.89 11.51 -4.70
N ILE A 21 -9.09 12.66 -5.34
CA ILE A 21 -8.05 13.32 -6.11
C ILE A 21 -7.40 14.41 -5.25
N VAL A 22 -6.07 14.38 -5.13
CA VAL A 22 -5.26 15.38 -4.43
C VAL A 22 -4.20 15.90 -5.41
N GLY A 23 -4.39 17.11 -5.95
CA GLY A 23 -3.65 17.56 -7.13
C GLY A 23 -3.95 16.64 -8.31
N ASP A 24 -2.92 16.03 -8.89
CA ASP A 24 -3.05 15.04 -9.97
C ASP A 24 -2.97 13.58 -9.47
N LEU A 25 -2.92 13.38 -8.15
CA LEU A 25 -2.75 12.05 -7.55
C LEU A 25 -4.10 11.43 -7.20
N ARG A 26 -4.28 10.16 -7.59
CA ARG A 26 -5.39 9.32 -7.13
C ARG A 26 -5.02 8.70 -5.80
N CYS A 27 -5.75 9.04 -4.75
CA CYS A 27 -5.48 8.60 -3.38
C CYS A 27 -6.62 7.73 -2.85
N VAL A 28 -6.29 6.78 -2.00
CA VAL A 28 -7.27 5.91 -1.33
C VAL A 28 -7.02 5.92 0.18
N THR A 29 -8.10 5.91 0.95
CA THR A 29 -8.02 5.68 2.39
C THR A 29 -8.03 4.18 2.66
N ILE A 30 -7.06 3.71 3.43
CA ILE A 30 -6.93 2.31 3.85
C ILE A 30 -6.76 2.20 5.35
N GLY A 31 -7.18 1.06 5.92
CA GLY A 31 -7.18 0.83 7.37
C GLY A 31 -8.57 0.43 7.84
N GLN A 32 -8.64 -0.49 8.81
CA GLN A 32 -9.93 -0.97 9.36
C GLN A 32 -9.88 -1.29 10.85
N LYS A 33 -8.69 -1.37 11.47
CA LYS A 33 -8.53 -2.09 12.74
C LYS A 33 -8.44 -1.17 13.97
N THR A 34 -7.87 0.03 13.79
CA THR A 34 -7.75 1.11 14.79
C THR A 34 -7.63 2.44 14.04
N GLU A 35 -7.97 3.58 14.67
CA GLU A 35 -7.73 4.92 14.08
C GLU A 35 -6.25 5.11 13.68
N ALA A 36 -5.33 4.45 14.39
CA ALA A 36 -3.90 4.46 14.07
C ALA A 36 -3.53 3.71 12.78
N SER A 37 -4.40 2.82 12.28
CA SER A 37 -4.20 2.08 11.03
C SER A 37 -4.75 2.80 9.80
N GLU A 38 -5.62 3.79 10.01
CA GLU A 38 -6.24 4.56 8.94
C GLU A 38 -5.26 5.58 8.38
N ARG A 39 -5.06 5.54 7.06
CA ARG A 39 -4.16 6.44 6.35
C ARG A 39 -4.61 6.64 4.92
N GLU A 40 -4.34 7.83 4.41
CA GLU A 40 -4.47 8.15 2.99
C GLU A 40 -3.16 7.79 2.28
N ILE A 41 -3.26 7.11 1.14
CA ILE A 41 -2.11 6.67 0.36
C ILE A 41 -2.35 6.96 -1.12
N PRO A 42 -1.38 7.59 -1.83
CA PRO A 42 -1.48 7.76 -3.27
C PRO A 42 -1.25 6.41 -3.97
N LEU A 43 -2.02 6.16 -5.03
CA LEU A 43 -1.89 4.97 -5.86
C LEU A 43 -0.67 5.12 -6.77
N PRO A 44 0.32 4.20 -6.70
CA PRO A 44 1.51 4.30 -7.51
C PRO A 44 1.22 4.08 -8.99
N SER A 45 2.02 4.73 -9.83
CA SER A 45 1.92 4.68 -11.29
C SER A 45 1.79 3.25 -11.83
N VAL A 46 2.55 2.33 -11.23
CA VAL A 46 2.62 0.92 -11.63
C VAL A 46 1.30 0.15 -11.43
N VAL A 47 0.41 0.60 -10.53
CA VAL A 47 -0.89 -0.08 -10.33
C VAL A 47 -2.02 0.55 -11.13
N LEU A 48 -1.88 1.81 -11.55
CA LEU A 48 -2.95 2.55 -12.24
C LEU A 48 -3.50 1.84 -13.48
N PRO A 49 -2.68 1.20 -14.35
CA PRO A 49 -3.19 0.48 -15.53
C PRO A 49 -4.12 -0.70 -15.20
N PHE A 50 -4.08 -1.21 -13.97
CA PHE A 50 -4.87 -2.36 -13.52
C PHE A 50 -6.09 -1.95 -12.70
N LEU A 51 -6.28 -0.66 -12.47
CA LEU A 51 -7.41 -0.11 -11.73
C LEU A 51 -8.44 0.44 -12.71
N PRO A 52 -9.73 0.51 -12.31
CA PRO A 52 -10.71 1.26 -13.08
C PRO A 52 -10.27 2.72 -13.22
N ALA A 53 -10.80 3.43 -14.21
CA ALA A 53 -10.52 4.85 -14.42
C ALA A 53 -10.81 5.69 -13.16
N LYS A 54 -11.84 5.31 -12.39
CA LYS A 54 -12.19 5.89 -11.08
C LYS A 54 -12.78 4.83 -10.16
N ILE A 55 -12.38 4.83 -8.90
CA ILE A 55 -12.96 3.99 -7.84
C ILE A 55 -14.11 4.75 -7.18
N THR A 56 -15.35 4.42 -7.56
CA THR A 56 -16.59 5.02 -7.01
C THR A 56 -17.35 4.11 -6.05
N GLY A 57 -16.85 2.89 -5.86
CA GLY A 57 -17.42 1.89 -4.97
C GLY A 57 -16.37 0.82 -4.61
N PRO A 58 -16.72 -0.18 -3.78
CA PRO A 58 -15.80 -1.23 -3.33
C PRO A 58 -14.94 -1.77 -4.48
N LEU A 59 -13.63 -1.58 -4.40
CA LEU A 59 -12.70 -1.94 -5.48
C LEU A 59 -12.76 -3.44 -5.78
N PHE A 60 -12.97 -4.24 -4.73
CA PHE A 60 -13.20 -5.67 -4.84
C PHE A 60 -14.62 -6.01 -4.42
N LYS A 61 -15.33 -6.78 -5.25
CA LYS A 61 -16.63 -7.35 -4.85
C LYS A 61 -16.41 -8.30 -3.67
N LYS A 62 -17.29 -8.22 -2.65
CA LYS A 62 -17.22 -9.00 -1.39
C LYS A 62 -17.22 -10.52 -1.58
N ASP A 63 -17.51 -11.02 -2.79
CA ASP A 63 -17.81 -12.42 -3.06
C ASP A 63 -16.60 -13.33 -3.32
N LEU A 64 -15.37 -12.86 -3.06
CA LEU A 64 -14.22 -13.75 -3.10
C LEU A 64 -14.25 -14.66 -1.85
N LYS A 65 -14.85 -15.85 -1.98
CA LYS A 65 -14.69 -16.94 -1.01
C LYS A 65 -13.20 -17.29 -0.92
N ASN A 66 -12.49 -16.68 0.03
CA ASN A 66 -11.06 -16.84 0.33
C ASN A 66 -10.08 -16.13 -0.63
N PRO A 67 -9.98 -14.79 -0.60
CA PRO A 67 -9.00 -14.04 -1.40
C PRO A 67 -7.55 -14.41 -1.07
N GLY A 68 -7.32 -14.86 0.17
CA GLY A 68 -6.09 -15.47 0.62
C GLY A 68 -5.62 -16.61 -0.28
N ARG A 69 -6.55 -17.55 -0.51
CA ARG A 69 -6.32 -18.77 -1.27
C ARG A 69 -6.10 -18.48 -2.75
N GLU A 70 -6.89 -17.58 -3.34
CA GLU A 70 -6.75 -17.24 -4.76
C GLU A 70 -5.46 -16.47 -5.07
N THR A 71 -5.04 -15.59 -4.16
CA THR A 71 -3.74 -14.90 -4.30
C THR A 71 -2.59 -15.91 -4.19
N LEU A 72 -2.63 -16.83 -3.21
CA LEU A 72 -1.65 -17.91 -3.08
C LEU A 72 -1.61 -18.81 -4.31
N ARG A 73 -2.77 -19.18 -4.86
CA ARG A 73 -2.86 -19.95 -6.11
C ARG A 73 -2.22 -19.21 -7.29
N SER A 74 -2.37 -17.89 -7.34
CA SER A 74 -1.76 -17.06 -8.38
C SER A 74 -0.24 -16.99 -8.22
N ILE A 75 0.26 -16.80 -6.99
CA ILE A 75 1.70 -16.85 -6.68
C ILE A 75 2.32 -18.20 -7.08
N ARG A 76 1.65 -19.32 -6.72
CA ARG A 76 2.11 -20.66 -7.10
C ARG A 76 2.11 -20.90 -8.62
N ARG A 77 1.12 -20.34 -9.34
CA ARG A 77 1.07 -20.38 -10.81
C ARG A 77 2.25 -19.67 -11.47
N LEU A 78 2.87 -18.70 -10.80
CA LEU A 78 4.09 -18.02 -11.26
C LEU A 78 5.37 -18.82 -10.98
N GLY A 79 5.27 -20.04 -10.45
CA GLY A 79 6.43 -20.91 -10.19
C GLY A 79 7.11 -20.67 -8.85
N ILE A 80 6.59 -19.77 -8.01
CA ILE A 80 7.08 -19.55 -6.65
C ILE A 80 6.60 -20.72 -5.78
N LYS A 81 7.52 -21.63 -5.47
CA LYS A 81 7.28 -22.86 -4.69
C LYS A 81 7.66 -22.75 -3.20
N ASP A 82 8.15 -21.58 -2.80
CA ASP A 82 8.50 -21.31 -1.40
C ASP A 82 7.26 -21.54 -0.50
N PRO A 83 7.33 -22.48 0.46
CA PRO A 83 6.21 -22.76 1.37
C PRO A 83 5.86 -21.57 2.27
N ASP A 84 6.82 -20.66 2.51
CA ASP A 84 6.65 -19.45 3.31
C ASP A 84 6.13 -18.26 2.49
N ALA A 85 6.03 -18.42 1.15
CA ALA A 85 5.45 -17.41 0.27
C ALA A 85 3.95 -17.26 0.54
N CYS A 86 3.64 -16.36 1.46
CA CYS A 86 2.30 -15.94 1.80
C CYS A 86 2.04 -14.48 1.39
N ILE A 87 0.79 -14.05 1.45
CA ILE A 87 0.42 -12.65 1.14
C ILE A 87 1.13 -11.67 2.08
N HIS A 88 1.49 -12.11 3.30
CA HIS A 88 2.28 -11.30 4.21
C HIS A 88 3.71 -11.06 3.68
N GLY A 89 4.27 -12.01 2.93
CA GLY A 89 5.54 -11.87 2.22
C GLY A 89 5.54 -10.72 1.21
N LEU A 90 4.40 -10.42 0.56
CA LEU A 90 4.29 -9.25 -0.33
C LEU A 90 4.47 -7.94 0.44
N ARG A 91 3.93 -7.86 1.67
CA ARG A 91 4.13 -6.69 2.54
C ARG A 91 5.56 -6.59 3.05
N HIS A 92 6.20 -7.71 3.42
CA HIS A 92 7.60 -7.70 3.81
C HIS A 92 8.51 -7.24 2.66
N ARG A 93 8.31 -7.79 1.46
CA ARG A 93 9.01 -7.32 0.25
C ARG A 93 8.82 -5.82 0.05
N ALA A 94 7.59 -5.32 0.14
CA ALA A 94 7.33 -3.89 -0.02
C ALA A 94 8.07 -3.06 1.04
N ALA A 95 8.06 -3.50 2.30
CA ALA A 95 8.77 -2.83 3.40
C ALA A 95 10.29 -2.83 3.21
N ASP A 96 10.86 -3.94 2.73
CA ASP A 96 12.30 -4.06 2.45
C ASP A 96 12.72 -3.23 1.24
N ARG A 97 11.90 -3.19 0.19
CA ARG A 97 12.14 -2.33 -0.98
C ARG A 97 12.04 -0.86 -0.60
N LEU A 98 11.06 -0.49 0.21
CA LEU A 98 10.93 0.88 0.73
C LEU A 98 12.12 1.26 1.63
N ARG A 99 12.64 0.32 2.43
CA ARG A 99 13.84 0.54 3.26
C ARG A 99 15.09 0.81 2.41
N ASN A 100 15.19 0.15 1.26
CA ASN A 100 16.31 0.27 0.33
C ASN A 100 16.08 1.34 -0.74
N ALA A 101 14.88 1.95 -0.80
CA ALA A 101 14.53 2.98 -1.77
C ALA A 101 15.41 4.22 -1.58
N LYS A 102 15.77 4.83 -2.71
CA LYS A 102 16.44 6.13 -2.75
C LYS A 102 15.67 7.07 -3.65
N VAL A 103 15.35 8.25 -3.14
CA VAL A 103 14.77 9.36 -3.92
C VAL A 103 15.73 10.52 -3.78
N ASN A 104 16.22 11.05 -4.89
CA ASN A 104 17.24 12.12 -4.92
C ASN A 104 18.45 11.80 -4.02
N GLU A 105 18.96 10.56 -4.12
CA GLU A 105 20.07 10.02 -3.33
C GLU A 105 19.82 9.87 -1.82
N GLN A 106 18.68 10.34 -1.32
CA GLN A 106 18.27 10.20 0.08
C GLN A 106 17.58 8.87 0.32
N ARG A 107 17.78 8.30 1.52
CA ARG A 107 17.07 7.09 1.96
C ARG A 107 15.73 7.46 2.60
N CYS A 108 14.75 6.58 2.50
CA CYS A 108 13.45 6.80 3.13
C CYS A 108 13.59 6.82 4.67
N HIS A 109 13.22 7.93 5.30
CA HIS A 109 13.22 8.08 6.76
C HIS A 109 12.19 7.16 7.41
N ASP A 110 12.47 6.70 8.63
CA ASP A 110 11.58 5.76 9.33
C ASP A 110 10.17 6.30 9.57
N SER A 111 10.02 7.61 9.81
CA SER A 111 8.72 8.26 9.93
C SER A 111 7.88 8.16 8.64
N MET A 112 8.50 8.35 7.47
CA MET A 112 7.85 8.17 6.16
C MET A 112 7.49 6.69 5.93
N ARG A 113 8.39 5.77 6.30
CA ARG A 113 8.13 4.32 6.21
C ARG A 113 6.95 3.92 7.09
N PHE A 114 6.87 4.43 8.32
CA PHE A 114 5.78 4.17 9.24
C PHE A 114 4.46 4.76 8.75
N ALA A 115 4.49 5.96 8.17
CA ALA A 115 3.32 6.57 7.55
C ALA A 115 2.79 5.70 6.39
N ILE A 116 3.66 5.23 5.49
CA ILE A 116 3.26 4.39 4.34
C ILE A 116 2.74 3.02 4.79
N LEU A 117 3.40 2.38 5.76
CA LEU A 117 3.09 1.01 6.17
C LEU A 117 2.00 0.94 7.26
N GLY A 118 1.72 2.03 7.98
CA GLY A 118 0.76 2.06 9.10
C GLY A 118 1.28 1.30 10.34
N HIS A 119 2.46 1.69 10.84
CA HIS A 119 3.01 1.22 12.12
C HIS A 119 2.69 2.22 13.25
N GLU A 120 2.42 1.71 14.44
CA GLU A 120 1.84 2.46 15.57
C GLU A 120 2.82 3.38 16.33
N ASN A 121 4.11 3.36 16.02
CA ASN A 121 5.07 4.25 16.66
C ASN A 121 4.95 5.66 16.08
N LYS A 122 3.96 6.42 16.57
CA LYS A 122 3.76 7.84 16.32
C LYS A 122 4.89 8.65 16.96
N THR A 123 6.04 8.75 16.32
CA THR A 123 7.09 9.69 16.75
C THR A 123 6.78 11.10 16.25
N VAL A 124 6.10 11.88 17.10
CA VAL A 124 6.32 13.32 17.42
C VAL A 124 6.43 14.34 16.27
N VAL A 125 5.79 14.13 15.11
CA VAL A 125 5.60 15.23 14.12
C VAL A 125 4.11 15.42 13.78
N GLU A 126 3.24 15.27 14.77
CA GLU A 126 1.80 15.61 14.68
C GLU A 126 1.52 17.09 15.04
N SER A 127 2.54 17.96 15.12
CA SER A 127 2.35 19.35 15.54
C SER A 127 1.80 20.28 14.45
N TYR A 128 1.87 19.91 13.16
CA TYR A 128 1.26 20.66 12.06
C TYR A 128 0.80 19.72 10.94
N GLY A 129 -0.48 19.40 10.89
CA GLY A 129 -1.10 18.54 9.86
C GLY A 129 -1.00 17.04 10.14
N LYS A 130 -2.08 16.29 9.88
CA LYS A 130 -2.09 14.83 10.01
C LYS A 130 -1.30 14.21 8.84
N GLY A 131 -0.07 13.78 9.08
CA GLY A 131 0.74 12.99 8.15
C GLY A 131 1.48 13.79 7.06
N TYR A 132 2.10 13.07 6.13
CA TYR A 132 2.84 13.66 5.00
C TYR A 132 1.91 14.03 3.85
N PRO A 133 2.19 15.10 3.10
CA PRO A 133 1.43 15.41 1.90
C PRO A 133 1.66 14.35 0.82
N MET A 134 0.63 14.08 0.02
CA MET A 134 0.63 12.97 -0.94
C MET A 134 1.75 13.06 -1.99
N TRP A 135 2.13 14.28 -2.38
CA TRP A 135 3.24 14.51 -3.33
C TRP A 135 4.61 14.19 -2.75
N GLU A 136 4.78 14.21 -1.42
CA GLU A 136 6.02 13.73 -0.77
C GLU A 136 6.04 12.21 -0.61
N ILE A 137 4.87 11.58 -0.51
CA ILE A 137 4.75 10.12 -0.33
C ILE A 137 4.97 9.37 -1.66
N ILE A 138 4.34 9.84 -2.74
CA ILE A 138 4.28 9.10 -4.02
C ILE A 138 5.67 8.71 -4.59
N PRO A 139 6.73 9.54 -4.54
CA PRO A 139 8.02 9.15 -5.11
C PRO A 139 8.61 7.93 -4.40
N TRP A 140 8.36 7.77 -3.09
CA TRP A 140 8.81 6.61 -2.33
C TRP A 140 8.01 5.37 -2.64
N ILE A 141 6.69 5.49 -2.79
CA ILE A 141 5.82 4.35 -3.13
C ILE A 141 6.17 3.83 -4.55
N ASP A 142 6.44 4.72 -5.50
CA ASP A 142 6.81 4.32 -6.85
C ASP A 142 8.14 3.52 -6.89
N GLN A 143 9.06 3.74 -5.94
CA GLN A 143 10.28 2.92 -5.81
C GLN A 143 10.01 1.49 -5.34
N ILE A 144 8.87 1.24 -4.68
CA ILE A 144 8.52 -0.09 -4.18
C ILE A 144 8.31 -1.05 -5.36
N GLY A 145 7.52 -0.68 -6.36
CA GLY A 145 7.20 -1.58 -7.48
C GLY A 145 6.53 -2.89 -7.05
N TYR A 146 6.30 -3.83 -7.98
CA TYR A 146 5.72 -5.15 -7.65
C TYR A 146 6.54 -6.33 -8.16
#